data_AF-A0A949UKF1-F1
#
_entry.id   AF-A0A949UKF1-F1
#
_cell.length_a   1.000
_cell.length_b   1.000
_cell.length_c   1.000
_cell.angle_alpha   90.00
_cell.angle_beta   90.00
_cell.angle_gamma   90.00
#
_symmetry.space_group_name_H-M   'P 1'
#
loop_
_entity.id
_entity.type
_entity.pdbx_description
1 polymer ?
#
loop_
_entity_poly.entity_id
_entity_poly.type
_entity_poly.pdbx_seq_one_letter_code
_entity_poly.pdbx_strand_id
1 'polypeptide(L)'
;MGNHVHSNPQERHPAAIRAGVFYVAMGICGVTLVQLFDATPNELMIATAGLALLTTVVNSLQRALQCNHEREAALLTFALTASGFTLFSIGSAFWGLVISLLVLRLIPNTTPSSLLKQFLRNAFISSKQSC
;
A
#
# COMPACT_ATOMS: atom_id res chain seq x y z
N MET A 1 28.26 10.60 12.85
CA MET A 1 28.50 9.34 12.12
C MET A 1 29.80 8.73 12.65
N GLY A 2 29.71 7.76 13.56
CA GLY A 2 30.86 7.12 14.20
C GLY A 2 31.33 5.88 13.42
N ASN A 3 32.64 5.75 13.26
CA ASN A 3 33.33 4.78 12.41
C ASN A 3 33.54 3.41 13.11
N HIS A 4 32.45 2.77 13.58
CA HIS A 4 32.49 1.43 14.21
C HIS A 4 31.70 0.39 13.43
N VAL A 5 31.68 0.52 12.10
CA VAL A 5 31.22 -0.55 11.20
C VAL A 5 32.33 -1.61 11.21
N HIS A 6 32.02 -2.78 11.76
CA HIS A 6 32.95 -3.91 11.77
C HIS A 6 33.42 -4.19 10.33
N SER A 7 34.73 -4.28 10.11
CA SER A 7 35.34 -4.43 8.77
C SER A 7 35.08 -5.80 8.11
N ASN A 8 34.50 -6.77 8.84
CA ASN A 8 34.30 -8.12 8.33
C ASN A 8 32.86 -8.32 7.79
N PRO A 9 32.66 -8.62 6.49
CA PRO A 9 31.34 -8.81 5.87
C PRO A 9 30.49 -9.92 6.53
N GLN A 10 31.13 -10.89 7.17
CA GLN A 10 30.50 -12.06 7.79
C GLN A 10 29.80 -11.73 9.14
N GLU A 11 30.15 -10.63 9.81
CA GLU A 11 29.56 -10.24 11.11
C GLU A 11 28.42 -9.21 10.97
N ARG A 12 27.98 -8.88 9.75
CA ARG A 12 26.87 -7.94 9.51
C ARG A 12 25.48 -8.55 9.65
N HIS A 13 25.37 -9.88 9.55
CA HIS A 13 24.09 -10.57 9.56
C HIS A 13 23.61 -11.19 10.90
N PRO A 14 24.36 -11.20 12.03
CA PRO A 14 23.87 -11.83 13.26
C PRO A 14 22.64 -11.08 13.81
N ALA A 15 22.51 -9.78 13.56
CA ALA A 15 21.32 -9.01 13.91
C ALA A 15 20.08 -9.47 13.12
N ALA A 16 20.23 -9.71 11.81
CA ALA A 16 19.15 -10.19 10.96
C ALA A 16 18.77 -11.64 11.29
N ILE A 17 19.75 -12.50 11.58
CA ILE A 17 19.51 -13.90 11.98
C ILE A 17 18.77 -13.95 13.32
N ARG A 18 19.20 -13.17 14.32
CA ARG A 18 18.52 -13.07 15.62
C ARG A 18 17.10 -12.49 15.48
N ALA A 19 16.92 -11.49 14.63
CA ALA A 19 15.60 -10.95 14.32
C ALA A 19 14.70 -11.99 13.62
N GLY A 20 15.25 -12.78 12.69
CA GLY A 20 14.53 -13.86 12.03
C GLY A 20 14.10 -14.97 13.00
N VAL A 21 15.00 -15.43 13.86
CA VAL A 21 14.69 -16.41 14.91
C VAL A 21 13.62 -15.87 15.86
N PHE A 22 13.76 -14.61 16.28
CA PHE A 22 12.75 -13.96 17.13
C PHE A 22 11.40 -13.84 16.43
N TYR A 23 11.37 -13.52 15.13
CA TYR A 23 10.13 -13.48 14.35
C TYR A 23 9.47 -14.84 14.20
N VAL A 24 10.24 -15.92 13.99
CA VAL A 24 9.69 -17.28 13.95
C VAL A 24 9.11 -17.66 15.31
N ALA A 25 9.83 -17.37 16.40
CA ALA A 25 9.33 -17.61 17.76
C ALA A 25 8.04 -16.81 18.05
N MET A 26 8.00 -15.52 17.69
CA MET A 26 6.80 -14.68 17.77
C MET A 26 5.66 -15.21 16.89
N GLY A 27 5.98 -15.71 15.70
CA GLY A 27 5.02 -16.32 14.79
C GLY A 27 4.34 -17.55 15.39
N ILE A 28 5.10 -18.40 16.10
CA ILE A 28 4.56 -19.56 16.82
C ILE A 28 3.62 -19.11 17.94
N CYS A 29 4.01 -18.09 18.73
CA CYS A 29 3.13 -17.51 19.75
C CYS A 29 1.89 -16.82 19.15
N GLY A 30 1.98 -16.34 17.91
CA GLY A 30 0.87 -15.71 17.19
C GLY A 30 -0.31 -16.66 16.93
N VAL A 31 -0.07 -17.97 16.89
CA VAL A 31 -1.14 -18.99 16.76
C VAL A 31 -2.14 -18.88 17.91
N THR A 32 -1.66 -18.65 19.15
CA THR A 32 -2.52 -18.47 20.33
C THR A 32 -3.40 -17.23 20.21
N LEU A 33 -2.91 -16.16 19.60
CA LEU A 33 -3.70 -14.94 19.34
C LEU A 33 -4.80 -15.22 18.32
N VAL A 34 -4.50 -15.95 17.24
CA VAL A 34 -5.52 -16.33 16.23
C VAL A 34 -6.61 -17.18 16.87
N GLN A 35 -6.25 -18.13 17.73
CA GLN A 35 -7.22 -18.94 18.49
C GLN A 35 -8.09 -18.08 19.43
N LEU A 36 -7.52 -17.03 20.01
CA LEU A 36 -8.27 -16.08 20.85
C LEU A 36 -9.26 -15.26 20.01
N PHE A 37 -8.86 -14.85 18.80
CA PHE A 37 -9.73 -14.12 17.87
C PHE A 37 -10.87 -14.99 17.31
N ASP A 38 -10.67 -16.31 17.19
CA ASP A 38 -11.71 -17.26 16.76
C ASP A 38 -12.85 -17.40 17.78
N ALA A 39 -12.59 -17.08 19.06
CA ALA A 39 -13.60 -17.01 20.10
C ALA A 39 -14.43 -15.71 20.08
N THR A 40 -14.03 -14.69 19.30
CA THR A 40 -14.75 -13.43 19.13
C THR A 40 -15.56 -13.39 17.83
N PRO A 41 -16.71 -12.67 17.79
CA PRO A 41 -17.52 -12.56 16.58
C PRO A 41 -16.75 -11.86 15.44
N ASN A 42 -16.85 -12.40 14.23
CA ASN A 42 -16.10 -11.97 13.04
C ASN A 42 -16.23 -10.47 12.71
N GLU A 43 -17.36 -9.86 13.05
CA GLU A 43 -17.63 -8.42 12.88
C GLU A 43 -16.54 -7.54 13.55
N LEU A 44 -16.11 -7.90 14.77
CA LEU A 44 -15.10 -7.14 15.54
C LEU A 44 -13.70 -7.25 14.91
N MET A 45 -13.37 -8.40 14.33
CA MET A 45 -12.09 -8.64 13.67
C MET A 45 -11.98 -7.78 12.39
N ILE A 46 -13.01 -7.79 11.56
CA ILE A 46 -13.03 -7.02 10.31
C ILE A 46 -13.01 -5.52 10.61
N ALA A 47 -13.75 -5.07 11.61
CA ALA A 47 -13.76 -3.66 12.02
C ALA A 47 -12.38 -3.18 12.48
N THR A 48 -11.71 -3.95 13.35
CA THR A 48 -10.37 -3.60 13.86
C THR A 48 -9.30 -3.66 12.78
N ALA A 49 -9.35 -4.66 11.89
CA ALA A 49 -8.48 -4.74 10.72
C ALA A 49 -8.68 -3.53 9.79
N GLY A 50 -9.94 -3.13 9.54
CA GLY A 50 -10.28 -1.94 8.76
C GLY A 50 -9.74 -0.66 9.38
N LEU A 51 -9.92 -0.46 10.69
CA LEU A 51 -9.38 0.68 11.44
C LEU A 51 -7.84 0.74 11.37
N ALA A 52 -7.18 -0.41 11.54
CA ALA A 52 -5.72 -0.50 11.42
C ALA A 52 -5.25 -0.14 9.99
N LEU A 53 -5.92 -0.64 8.96
CA LEU A 53 -5.62 -0.32 7.56
C LEU A 53 -5.87 1.16 7.24
N LEU A 54 -6.96 1.75 7.74
CA LEU A 54 -7.27 3.17 7.52
C LEU A 54 -6.14 4.08 8.00
N THR A 55 -5.58 3.83 9.19
CA THR A 55 -4.44 4.63 9.70
C THR A 55 -3.21 4.54 8.79
N THR A 56 -2.92 3.36 8.26
CA THR A 56 -1.78 3.12 7.36
C THR A 56 -1.99 3.78 6.00
N VAL A 57 -3.22 3.71 5.47
CA VAL A 57 -3.60 4.35 4.19
C VAL A 57 -3.51 5.86 4.29
N VAL A 58 -4.04 6.45 5.38
CA VAL A 58 -3.96 7.90 5.61
C VAL A 58 -2.52 8.37 5.72
N ASN A 59 -1.67 7.65 6.47
CA ASN A 59 -0.26 8.02 6.61
C ASN A 59 0.50 7.96 5.27
N SER A 60 0.26 6.91 4.49
CA SER A 60 0.86 6.74 3.16
C SER A 60 0.41 7.84 2.20
N LEU A 61 -0.89 8.18 2.21
CA LEU A 61 -1.44 9.24 1.38
C LEU A 61 -0.91 10.62 1.80
N GLN A 62 -0.81 10.91 3.10
CA GLN A 62 -0.22 12.15 3.60
C GLN A 62 1.22 12.30 3.13
N ARG A 63 2.04 11.24 3.23
CA ARG A 63 3.42 11.24 2.73
C ARG A 63 3.49 11.46 1.22
N ALA A 64 2.63 10.80 0.45
CA ALA A 64 2.59 10.94 -1.01
C ALA A 64 2.13 12.34 -1.46
N LEU A 65 1.27 13.02 -0.69
CA LEU A 65 0.76 14.34 -1.01
C LEU A 65 1.64 15.51 -0.52
N GLN A 66 2.74 15.24 0.21
CA GLN A 66 3.66 16.28 0.69
C GLN A 66 4.50 16.91 -0.42
N CYS A 67 4.79 16.17 -1.49
CA CYS A 67 5.55 16.67 -2.63
C CYS A 67 4.58 17.32 -3.64
N ASN A 68 4.63 18.65 -3.77
CA ASN A 68 3.76 19.42 -4.67
C ASN A 68 3.80 18.94 -6.14
N HIS A 69 4.94 18.40 -6.61
CA HIS A 69 5.11 17.93 -7.98
C HIS A 69 4.46 16.55 -8.24
N GLU A 70 4.38 15.68 -7.23
CA GLU A 70 3.88 14.29 -7.38
C GLU A 70 2.45 14.11 -6.86
N ARG A 71 1.87 15.17 -6.29
CA ARG A 71 0.56 15.18 -5.64
C ARG A 71 -0.55 14.67 -6.56
N GLU A 72 -0.54 15.10 -7.82
CA GLU A 72 -1.55 14.68 -8.80
C GLU A 72 -1.35 13.23 -9.28
N ALA A 73 -0.10 12.77 -9.40
CA ALA A 73 0.22 11.37 -9.71
C ALA A 73 -0.18 10.43 -8.55
N ALA A 74 0.03 10.84 -7.30
CA ALA A 74 -0.40 10.11 -6.12
C ALA A 74 -1.94 9.97 -6.06
N LEU A 75 -2.68 11.06 -6.35
CA LEU A 75 -4.14 11.04 -6.42
C LEU A 75 -4.66 10.12 -7.54
N LEU A 76 -4.04 10.16 -8.72
CA LEU A 76 -4.38 9.24 -9.82
C LEU A 76 -4.12 7.78 -9.43
N THR A 77 -2.98 7.47 -8.80
CA THR A 77 -2.66 6.12 -8.31
C THR A 77 -3.72 5.62 -7.32
N PHE A 78 -4.11 6.49 -6.38
CA PHE A 78 -5.10 6.15 -5.36
C PHE A 78 -6.48 5.91 -5.98
N ALA A 79 -6.91 6.78 -6.91
CA ALA A 79 -8.17 6.65 -7.61
C ALA A 79 -8.22 5.38 -8.49
N LEU A 80 -7.14 5.08 -9.22
CA LEU A 80 -7.03 3.87 -10.04
C LEU A 80 -7.05 2.60 -9.19
N THR A 81 -6.36 2.61 -8.04
CA THR A 81 -6.33 1.47 -7.10
C THR A 81 -7.70 1.25 -6.47
N ALA A 82 -8.37 2.33 -6.03
CA ALA A 82 -9.72 2.30 -5.46
C ALA A 82 -10.78 1.86 -6.48
N SER A 83 -10.53 2.05 -7.79
CA SER A 83 -11.42 1.60 -8.86
C SER A 83 -11.53 0.07 -8.97
N GLY A 84 -10.67 -0.71 -8.29
CA GLY A 84 -10.82 -2.17 -8.21
C GLY A 84 -10.58 -2.92 -9.54
N PHE A 85 -9.90 -2.29 -10.50
CA PHE A 85 -9.64 -2.88 -11.81
C PHE A 85 -8.68 -4.07 -11.71
N THR A 86 -9.14 -5.27 -12.02
CA THR A 86 -8.34 -6.51 -11.98
C THR A 86 -8.14 -7.03 -13.40
N LEU A 87 -6.88 -7.14 -13.82
CA LEU A 87 -6.49 -7.78 -15.08
C LEU A 87 -5.52 -8.91 -14.77
N PHE A 88 -5.71 -10.07 -15.40
CA PHE A 88 -4.80 -11.21 -15.32
C PHE A 88 -4.64 -11.82 -13.92
N SER A 89 -5.66 -11.72 -13.05
CA SER A 89 -5.59 -12.15 -11.64
C SER A 89 -4.57 -11.37 -10.77
N ILE A 90 -4.01 -10.27 -11.28
CA ILE A 90 -3.22 -9.30 -10.51
C ILE A 90 -4.13 -8.17 -10.03
N GLY A 91 -4.04 -7.87 -8.73
CA GLY A 91 -4.85 -6.83 -8.07
C GLY A 91 -4.60 -5.42 -8.64
N SER A 92 -5.59 -4.55 -8.44
CA SER A 92 -5.59 -3.16 -8.95
C SER A 92 -4.42 -2.31 -8.45
N ALA A 93 -3.83 -2.63 -7.29
CA ALA A 93 -2.70 -1.90 -6.71
C ALA A 93 -1.45 -1.93 -7.60
N PHE A 94 -1.16 -3.06 -8.25
CA PHE A 94 0.01 -3.18 -9.12
C PHE A 94 -0.19 -2.36 -10.41
N TRP A 95 -1.31 -2.55 -11.07
CA TRP A 95 -1.63 -1.83 -12.31
C TRP A 95 -1.79 -0.32 -12.08
N GLY A 96 -2.37 0.08 -10.96
CA GLY A 96 -2.47 1.49 -10.56
C GLY A 96 -1.09 2.14 -10.40
N LEU A 97 -0.12 1.44 -9.80
CA LEU A 97 1.25 1.91 -9.65
C LEU A 97 1.98 1.97 -10.99
N VAL A 98 1.86 0.94 -11.84
CA VAL A 98 2.47 0.89 -13.16
C VAL A 98 1.95 2.01 -14.07
N ILE A 99 0.63 2.17 -14.16
CA ILE A 99 0.00 3.20 -14.99
C ILE A 99 0.40 4.60 -14.50
N SER A 100 0.37 4.83 -13.19
CA SER A 100 0.77 6.11 -12.61
C SER A 100 2.23 6.46 -12.86
N LEU A 101 3.15 5.50 -12.68
CA LEU A 101 4.56 5.69 -13.00
C LEU A 101 4.78 5.95 -14.49
N LEU A 102 4.03 5.25 -15.36
CA LEU A 102 4.14 5.41 -16.79
C LEU A 102 3.65 6.81 -17.22
N VAL A 103 2.57 7.33 -16.62
CA VAL A 103 2.09 8.71 -16.82
C VAL A 103 3.13 9.73 -16.35
N LEU A 104 3.70 9.56 -15.15
CA LEU A 104 4.73 10.45 -14.61
C LEU A 104 6.00 10.46 -15.48
N ARG A 105 6.36 9.31 -16.06
CA ARG A 105 7.56 9.17 -16.90
C ARG A 105 7.37 9.60 -18.35
N LEU A 106 6.22 9.33 -18.97
CA LEU A 106 5.96 9.75 -20.35
C LEU A 106 5.61 11.24 -20.46
N ILE A 107 5.04 11.85 -19.42
CA ILE A 107 4.46 13.18 -19.54
C ILE A 107 4.86 14.08 -18.36
N PRO A 108 6.11 14.62 -18.34
CA PRO A 108 6.59 15.49 -17.28
C PRO A 108 5.99 16.91 -17.28
N ASN A 109 5.19 17.29 -18.30
CA ASN A 109 4.82 18.69 -18.55
C ASN A 109 3.33 18.95 -18.87
N THR A 110 2.43 18.00 -18.62
CA THR A 110 0.98 18.24 -18.80
C THR A 110 0.28 18.33 -17.47
N THR A 111 -0.50 19.39 -17.29
CA THR A 111 -1.47 19.62 -16.21
C THR A 111 -2.47 18.45 -16.13
N PRO A 112 -2.35 17.53 -15.16
CA PRO A 112 -3.15 16.29 -15.04
C PRO A 112 -4.63 16.48 -14.70
N SER A 113 -5.09 17.73 -14.56
CA SER A 113 -6.49 18.06 -14.21
C SER A 113 -7.54 17.62 -15.24
N SER A 114 -7.21 17.49 -16.53
CA SER A 114 -8.17 17.06 -17.55
C SER A 114 -8.40 15.55 -17.54
N LEU A 115 -7.34 14.76 -17.34
CA LEU A 115 -7.42 13.30 -17.24
C LEU A 115 -8.10 12.87 -15.95
N LEU A 116 -7.84 13.54 -14.83
CA LEU A 116 -8.57 13.28 -13.58
C LEU A 116 -10.07 13.58 -13.74
N LYS A 117 -10.45 14.66 -14.43
CA LYS A 117 -11.86 14.97 -14.74
C LYS A 117 -12.49 13.95 -15.69
N GLN A 118 -11.75 13.45 -16.69
CA GLN A 118 -12.25 12.47 -17.65
C GLN A 118 -12.39 11.07 -17.01
N PHE A 119 -11.42 10.66 -16.20
CA PHE A 119 -11.45 9.41 -15.46
C PHE A 119 -12.53 9.41 -14.38
N LEU A 120 -12.67 10.50 -13.60
CA LEU A 120 -13.77 10.63 -12.63
C LEU A 120 -15.13 10.56 -13.33
N ARG A 121 -15.27 11.16 -14.51
CA ARG A 121 -16.51 11.10 -15.30
C ARG A 121 -16.80 9.67 -15.77
N ASN A 122 -15.82 8.96 -16.33
CA ASN A 122 -16.02 7.61 -16.86
C ASN A 122 -16.12 6.53 -15.77
N ALA A 123 -15.37 6.65 -14.67
CA ALA A 123 -15.42 5.72 -13.53
C ALA A 123 -16.76 5.83 -12.77
N PHE A 124 -17.27 7.05 -12.58
CA PHE A 124 -18.59 7.27 -11.97
C PHE A 124 -19.72 6.74 -12.86
N ILE A 125 -19.57 6.75 -14.19
CA ILE A 125 -20.50 6.12 -15.12
C ILE A 125 -20.43 4.59 -15.06
N SER A 126 -19.23 4.02 -14.90
CA SER A 126 -19.04 2.56 -14.82
C SER A 126 -19.64 1.94 -13.56
N SER A 127 -19.61 2.65 -12.42
CA SER A 127 -20.26 2.20 -11.17
C SER A 127 -21.78 2.10 -11.29
N LYS A 128 -22.40 2.91 -12.17
CA LYS A 128 -23.84 2.84 -12.43
C LYS A 128 -24.28 1.64 -13.29
N GLN A 129 -23.36 0.87 -13.87
CA GLN A 129 -23.68 -0.32 -14.68
C GLN A 129 -23.60 -1.65 -13.90
N SER A 130 -23.21 -1.64 -12.63
CA SER A 130 -23.17 -2.84 -11.78
C SER A 130 -24.35 -2.95 -10.80
N CYS A 131 -25.44 -2.22 -11.03
CA CYS A 131 -26.69 -2.37 -10.27
C CYS A 131 -27.72 -3.18 -11.06
#